data_AF-A0A7H1VL34-F1
#
_entry.id   AF-A0A7H1VL34-F1
#
_cell.length_a   1.000
_cell.length_b   1.000
_cell.length_c   1.000
_cell.angle_alpha   90.00
_cell.angle_beta   90.00
_cell.angle_gamma   90.00
#
_symmetry.space_group_name_H-M   'P 1'
#
loop_
_entity.id
_entity.type
_entity.pdbx_description
1 polymer ?
#
loop_
_entity_poly.entity_id
_entity_poly.type
_entity_poly.pdbx_seq_one_letter_code
_entity_poly.pdbx_strand_id
1 'polypeptide(L)'
;MFKKAKILVVITVICSLLLGSTMVFASDLPVVAESESEIVYGDANGDKYVDVLDIVYIKNYLLGKVDFKSSDNFIAADVNGDEGVDSLDMSLIKQYLLGTIVIFPAEKMKMWVLYTPKKEDITYHIEETSDGRYQIVFEVLFPSSGYMIEYTDELAVALGTLPDGGTLISLRPINGPIFWKYLGPSLTVMTTKRIVYTLSGKGNYTFELLGTWYNFTI
;
A
#
# COMPACT_ATOMS: atom_id res chain seq x y z
N MET A 1 -64.29 -16.40 -36.47
CA MET A 1 -64.60 -15.01 -36.84
C MET A 1 -63.31 -14.28 -37.16
N PHE A 2 -63.22 -13.71 -38.38
CA PHE A 2 -62.32 -12.64 -38.89
C PHE A 2 -60.82 -12.64 -38.50
N LYS A 3 -59.82 -12.41 -39.37
CA LYS A 3 -59.59 -12.42 -40.83
C LYS A 3 -58.07 -12.14 -40.96
N LYS A 4 -57.41 -12.83 -41.91
CA LYS A 4 -56.22 -12.47 -42.74
C LYS A 4 -55.37 -11.26 -42.29
N ALA A 5 -54.03 -11.30 -42.32
CA ALA A 5 -53.26 -11.42 -43.56
C ALA A 5 -51.75 -11.67 -43.34
N LYS A 6 -51.18 -12.41 -44.30
CA LYS A 6 -49.76 -12.61 -44.55
C LYS A 6 -49.17 -11.34 -45.18
N ILE A 7 -47.99 -10.90 -44.75
CA ILE A 7 -47.08 -10.11 -45.61
C ILE A 7 -45.68 -10.71 -45.49
N LEU A 8 -45.33 -11.43 -46.55
CA LEU A 8 -44.00 -11.91 -46.90
C LEU A 8 -43.38 -10.83 -47.79
N VAL A 9 -42.26 -10.22 -47.40
CA VAL A 9 -41.42 -9.42 -48.30
C VAL A 9 -40.05 -10.07 -48.33
N VAL A 10 -39.83 -10.85 -49.38
CA VAL A 10 -38.51 -11.29 -49.84
C VAL A 10 -38.14 -10.32 -50.95
N ILE A 11 -37.12 -9.48 -50.73
CA ILE A 11 -36.37 -8.86 -51.82
C ILE A 11 -34.91 -9.21 -51.57
N THR A 12 -34.42 -10.08 -52.44
CA THR A 12 -33.08 -10.64 -52.50
C THR A 12 -32.16 -9.73 -53.33
N VAL A 13 -30.86 -9.84 -53.04
CA VAL A 13 -29.74 -9.90 -54.03
C VAL A 13 -28.86 -8.62 -54.21
N ILE A 14 -27.57 -8.86 -53.97
CA ILE A 14 -26.30 -8.16 -54.31
C ILE A 14 -25.81 -7.03 -53.41
N CYS A 15 -24.95 -7.39 -52.45
CA CYS A 15 -23.72 -6.62 -52.21
C CYS A 15 -22.59 -7.58 -51.86
N SER A 16 -21.98 -8.12 -52.91
CA SER A 16 -20.67 -8.77 -52.88
C SER A 16 -19.61 -7.76 -52.45
N LEU A 17 -18.79 -8.09 -51.44
CA LEU A 17 -17.32 -7.95 -51.45
C LEU A 17 -16.75 -8.18 -50.03
N LEU A 18 -15.94 -9.24 -49.93
CA LEU A 18 -14.74 -9.38 -49.10
C LEU A 18 -14.84 -9.04 -47.60
N LEU A 19 -15.09 -10.07 -46.78
CA LEU A 19 -14.52 -10.14 -45.43
C LEU A 19 -13.96 -11.55 -45.21
N GLY A 20 -12.85 -11.84 -45.89
CA GLY A 20 -11.89 -12.82 -45.41
C GLY A 20 -11.15 -12.19 -44.23
N SER A 21 -11.66 -12.35 -43.02
CA SER A 21 -10.92 -12.01 -41.81
C SER A 21 -9.99 -13.17 -41.48
N THR A 22 -8.86 -13.24 -42.19
CA THR A 22 -7.70 -13.98 -41.73
C THR A 22 -7.29 -13.40 -40.38
N MET A 23 -7.25 -14.25 -39.35
CA MET A 23 -6.67 -13.92 -38.05
C MET A 23 -5.31 -13.27 -38.27
N VAL A 24 -5.20 -11.98 -37.96
CA VAL A 24 -3.92 -11.31 -37.81
C VAL A 24 -3.37 -11.81 -36.49
N PHE A 25 -2.41 -12.74 -36.56
CA PHE A 25 -1.57 -13.06 -35.43
C PHE A 25 -0.85 -11.77 -35.06
N ALA A 26 -1.19 -11.20 -33.90
CA ALA A 26 -0.46 -10.10 -33.30
C ALA A 26 1.00 -10.55 -33.21
N SER A 27 1.88 -9.86 -33.93
CA SER A 27 3.32 -10.04 -33.79
C SER A 27 3.68 -9.75 -32.35
N ASP A 28 4.30 -10.72 -31.67
CA ASP A 28 4.95 -10.55 -30.38
C ASP A 28 5.90 -9.35 -30.47
N LEU A 29 5.43 -8.19 -30.01
CA LEU A 29 6.31 -7.06 -29.77
C LEU A 29 7.30 -7.51 -28.69
N PRO A 30 8.61 -7.30 -28.87
CA PRO A 30 9.55 -7.56 -27.80
C PRO A 30 9.13 -6.68 -26.62
N VAL A 31 8.69 -7.32 -25.53
CA VAL A 31 8.61 -6.67 -24.23
C VAL A 31 10.04 -6.25 -23.92
N VAL A 32 10.35 -4.99 -24.20
CA VAL A 32 11.54 -4.33 -23.68
C VAL A 32 11.30 -4.32 -22.17
N ALA A 33 11.91 -5.26 -21.48
CA ALA A 33 12.05 -5.18 -20.04
C ALA A 33 12.87 -3.91 -19.78
N GLU A 34 12.19 -2.82 -19.44
CA GLU A 34 12.83 -1.67 -18.83
C GLU A 34 13.57 -2.22 -17.61
N SER A 35 14.91 -2.24 -17.69
CA SER A 35 15.71 -2.36 -16.49
C SER A 35 15.38 -1.11 -15.68
N GLU A 36 14.55 -1.24 -14.64
CA GLU A 36 14.40 -0.18 -13.64
C GLU A 36 15.82 0.17 -13.18
N SER A 37 16.31 1.34 -13.58
CA SER A 37 17.57 1.85 -13.07
C SER A 37 17.39 2.01 -11.56
N GLU A 38 18.19 1.29 -10.79
CA GLU A 38 18.24 1.47 -9.34
C GLU A 38 18.61 2.92 -9.05
N ILE A 39 17.65 3.69 -8.51
CA ILE A 39 17.85 5.08 -8.14
C ILE A 39 18.81 5.12 -6.95
N VAL A 40 19.95 5.78 -7.14
CA VAL A 40 20.92 6.03 -6.07
C VAL A 40 20.55 7.33 -5.37
N TYR A 41 19.94 7.24 -4.19
CA TYR A 41 19.62 8.45 -3.42
C TYR A 41 20.88 9.25 -3.08
N GLY A 42 20.81 10.56 -3.26
CA GLY A 42 21.92 11.49 -3.11
C GLY A 42 22.67 11.79 -4.40
N ASP A 43 22.53 10.99 -5.47
CA ASP A 43 23.15 11.22 -6.79
C ASP A 43 22.31 12.22 -7.62
N ALA A 44 22.42 13.50 -7.26
CA ALA A 44 21.68 14.56 -7.94
C ALA A 44 22.19 14.82 -9.37
N ASN A 45 23.46 14.52 -9.63
CA ASN A 45 24.13 14.86 -10.89
C ASN A 45 24.07 13.73 -11.95
N GLY A 46 23.79 12.50 -11.52
CA GLY A 46 23.61 11.28 -12.33
C GLY A 46 24.88 10.48 -12.60
N ASP A 47 25.93 10.64 -11.79
CA ASP A 47 27.22 9.96 -11.98
C ASP A 47 27.38 8.66 -11.17
N LYS A 48 26.35 8.29 -10.40
CA LYS A 48 26.25 7.12 -9.51
C LYS A 48 27.09 7.20 -8.25
N TYR A 49 27.64 8.37 -7.93
CA TYR A 49 28.31 8.63 -6.68
C TYR A 49 27.52 9.64 -5.85
N VAL A 50 27.64 9.55 -4.53
CA VAL A 50 27.10 10.55 -3.61
C VAL A 50 28.28 11.31 -3.05
N ASP A 51 28.51 12.52 -3.54
CA ASP A 51 29.63 13.35 -3.14
C ASP A 51 29.28 14.86 -3.12
N VAL A 52 30.32 15.71 -3.03
CA VAL A 52 30.14 17.17 -2.93
C VAL A 52 29.58 17.77 -4.23
N LEU A 53 29.77 17.12 -5.38
CA LEU A 53 29.25 17.56 -6.67
C LEU A 53 27.73 17.54 -6.69
N ASP A 54 27.07 16.63 -5.97
CA ASP A 54 25.62 16.58 -5.86
C ASP A 54 25.06 17.79 -5.10
N ILE A 55 25.73 18.18 -4.02
CA ILE A 55 25.40 19.41 -3.28
C ILE A 55 25.55 20.64 -4.19
N VAL A 56 26.61 20.67 -5.02
CA VAL A 56 26.82 21.75 -5.99
C VAL A 56 25.74 21.73 -7.09
N TYR A 57 25.32 20.55 -7.53
CA TYR A 57 24.28 20.37 -8.54
C TYR A 57 22.94 20.91 -8.02
N ILE A 58 22.50 20.49 -6.84
CA ILE A 58 21.27 21.00 -6.20
C ILE A 58 21.35 22.51 -6.02
N LYS A 59 22.48 23.04 -5.54
CA LYS A 59 22.67 24.50 -5.40
C LYS A 59 22.49 25.24 -6.72
N ASN A 60 23.03 24.70 -7.82
CA ASN A 60 22.89 25.31 -9.14
C ASN A 60 21.45 25.20 -9.66
N TYR A 61 20.75 24.11 -9.36
CA TYR A 61 19.33 23.92 -9.66
C TYR A 61 18.48 24.98 -8.94
N LEU A 62 18.68 25.19 -7.63
CA LEU A 62 17.99 26.21 -6.85
C LEU A 62 18.26 27.65 -7.33
N LEU A 63 19.41 27.88 -7.97
CA LEU A 63 19.77 29.16 -8.59
C LEU A 63 19.27 29.30 -10.03
N GLY A 64 18.56 28.31 -10.58
CA GLY A 64 18.06 28.29 -11.96
C GLY A 64 19.17 28.20 -13.02
N LYS A 65 20.34 27.65 -12.66
CA LYS A 65 21.50 27.53 -13.56
C LYS A 65 21.53 26.20 -14.31
N VAL A 66 20.90 25.17 -13.75
CA VAL A 66 20.79 23.82 -14.33
C VAL A 66 19.39 23.29 -14.05
N ASP A 67 18.95 22.35 -14.87
CA ASP A 67 17.76 21.55 -14.65
C ASP A 67 18.16 20.08 -14.45
N PHE A 68 17.26 19.27 -13.90
CA PHE A 68 17.45 17.83 -13.83
C PHE A 68 17.34 17.19 -15.22
N LYS A 69 18.27 16.28 -15.52
CA LYS A 69 18.35 15.60 -16.83
C LYS A 69 17.31 14.50 -16.99
N SER A 70 16.79 13.97 -15.89
CA SER A 70 15.77 12.92 -15.84
C SER A 70 14.93 13.02 -14.57
N SER A 71 13.78 12.35 -14.55
CA SER A 71 12.97 12.14 -13.33
C SER A 71 13.76 11.43 -12.25
N ASP A 72 14.59 10.46 -12.62
CA ASP A 72 15.36 9.66 -11.67
C ASP A 72 16.39 10.52 -10.94
N ASN A 73 17.01 11.49 -11.62
CA ASN A 73 17.91 12.45 -10.97
C ASN A 73 17.18 13.39 -9.99
N PHE A 74 15.95 13.78 -10.32
CA PHE A 74 15.12 14.57 -9.41
C PHE A 74 14.78 13.74 -8.16
N ILE A 75 14.34 12.49 -8.34
CA ILE A 75 14.02 11.57 -7.23
C ILE A 75 15.27 11.23 -6.41
N ALA A 76 16.43 11.11 -7.05
CA ALA A 76 17.71 10.90 -6.35
C ALA A 76 18.10 12.12 -5.50
N ALA A 77 17.81 13.34 -5.97
CA ALA A 77 18.09 14.58 -5.26
C ALA A 77 17.12 14.88 -4.12
N ASP A 78 15.85 14.47 -4.24
CA ASP A 78 14.81 14.50 -3.20
C ASP A 78 15.09 13.39 -2.17
N VAL A 79 16.04 13.66 -1.27
CA VAL A 79 16.52 12.66 -0.31
C VAL A 79 15.68 12.63 0.96
N ASN A 80 14.84 13.63 1.21
CA ASN A 80 13.86 13.59 2.30
C ASN A 80 12.52 12.96 1.88
N GLY A 81 12.22 12.91 0.58
CA GLY A 81 11.04 12.28 -0.02
C GLY A 81 9.79 13.14 0.11
N ASP A 82 9.93 14.47 0.15
CA ASP A 82 8.80 15.40 0.26
C ASP A 82 8.28 15.92 -1.09
N GLU A 83 8.74 15.32 -2.18
CA GLU A 83 8.43 15.68 -3.57
C GLU A 83 9.02 17.04 -4.00
N GLY A 84 9.90 17.62 -3.17
CA GLY A 84 10.68 18.82 -3.45
C GLY A 84 12.18 18.54 -3.53
N VAL A 85 12.92 19.47 -4.11
CA VAL A 85 14.38 19.53 -3.96
C VAL A 85 14.73 20.91 -3.46
N ASP A 86 15.26 20.99 -2.24
CA ASP A 86 15.64 22.26 -1.62
C ASP A 86 16.89 22.18 -0.72
N SER A 87 17.06 23.19 0.14
CA SER A 87 18.22 23.28 1.04
C SER A 87 18.27 22.18 2.11
N LEU A 88 17.14 21.54 2.42
CA LEU A 88 17.02 20.44 3.34
C LEU A 88 17.70 19.18 2.76
N ASP A 89 17.50 18.90 1.48
CA ASP A 89 18.17 17.81 0.77
C ASP A 89 19.69 17.99 0.78
N MET A 90 20.15 19.21 0.49
CA MET A 90 21.58 19.56 0.59
C MET A 90 22.14 19.29 2.00
N SER A 91 21.37 19.62 3.03
CA SER A 91 21.75 19.38 4.42
C SER A 91 21.84 17.89 4.75
N LEU A 92 20.93 17.09 4.22
CA LEU A 92 20.93 15.63 4.38
C LEU A 92 22.11 14.98 3.64
N ILE A 93 22.38 15.35 2.39
CA ILE A 93 23.57 14.87 1.65
C ILE A 93 24.84 15.25 2.42
N LYS A 94 24.93 16.46 2.95
CA LYS A 94 26.06 16.85 3.79
C LYS A 94 26.20 15.98 5.04
N GLN A 95 25.10 15.67 5.73
CA GLN A 95 25.11 14.76 6.88
C GLN A 95 25.55 13.34 6.49
N TYR A 96 25.16 12.88 5.31
CA TYR A 96 25.57 11.58 4.76
C TYR A 96 27.08 11.54 4.49
N LEU A 97 27.64 12.57 3.83
CA LEU A 97 29.09 12.68 3.58
C LEU A 97 29.91 12.80 4.88
N LEU A 98 29.32 13.34 5.94
CA LEU A 98 29.91 13.41 7.28
C LEU A 98 29.72 12.12 8.09
N GLY A 99 29.01 11.12 7.56
CA GLY A 99 28.69 9.87 8.25
C GLY A 99 27.73 10.03 9.43
N THR A 100 27.04 11.16 9.54
CA THR A 100 26.03 11.40 10.58
C THR A 100 24.76 10.62 10.31
N ILE A 101 24.41 10.46 9.04
CA ILE A 101 23.41 9.50 8.57
C ILE A 101 24.09 8.53 7.60
N VAL A 102 23.58 7.29 7.53
CA VAL A 102 24.08 6.24 6.63
C VAL A 102 23.05 5.81 5.59
N ILE A 103 21.83 6.32 5.71
CA ILE A 103 20.71 6.07 4.80
C ILE A 103 19.87 7.34 4.74
N PHE A 104 19.41 7.71 3.55
CA PHE A 104 18.55 8.88 3.38
C PHE A 104 17.11 8.60 3.85
N PRO A 105 16.35 9.61 4.34
CA PRO A 105 14.96 9.41 4.70
C PRO A 105 14.10 8.83 3.58
N ALA A 106 14.23 9.34 2.34
CA ALA A 106 13.50 8.84 1.17
C ALA A 106 13.86 7.38 0.85
N GLU A 107 15.16 7.06 0.89
CA GLU A 107 15.65 5.68 0.72
C GLU A 107 15.07 4.76 1.78
N LYS A 108 15.11 5.17 3.06
CA LYS A 108 14.52 4.44 4.17
C LYS A 108 13.02 4.20 3.98
N MET A 109 12.28 5.16 3.42
CA MET A 109 10.86 4.99 3.11
C MET A 109 10.64 3.90 2.06
N LYS A 110 11.45 3.85 1.00
CA LYS A 110 11.38 2.78 -0.03
C LYS A 110 11.71 1.38 0.51
N MET A 111 12.36 1.27 1.66
CA MET A 111 12.61 -0.04 2.28
C MET A 111 11.38 -0.65 2.94
N TRP A 112 10.28 0.08 3.08
CA TRP A 112 9.04 -0.46 3.62
C TRP A 112 8.13 -0.94 2.49
N VAL A 113 7.78 -2.22 2.52
CA VAL A 113 6.84 -2.83 1.59
C VAL A 113 5.59 -3.31 2.32
N LEU A 114 4.44 -3.27 1.62
CA LEU A 114 3.19 -3.80 2.16
C LEU A 114 3.37 -5.28 2.50
N TYR A 115 2.93 -5.65 3.70
CA TYR A 115 2.96 -7.00 4.21
C TYR A 115 1.54 -7.51 4.42
N THR A 116 1.31 -8.80 4.20
CA THR A 116 0.06 -9.46 4.54
C THR A 116 0.38 -10.53 5.58
N PRO A 117 -0.01 -10.34 6.85
CA PRO A 117 0.20 -11.35 7.88
C PRO A 117 -0.61 -12.60 7.54
N LYS A 118 -0.07 -13.76 7.92
CA LYS A 118 -0.84 -15.00 7.81
C LYS A 118 -1.86 -15.07 8.93
N LYS A 119 -2.99 -15.72 8.68
CA LYS A 119 -4.06 -15.83 9.67
C LYS A 119 -3.59 -16.54 10.95
N GLU A 120 -2.73 -17.55 10.80
CA GLU A 120 -2.14 -18.31 11.90
C GLU A 120 -1.18 -17.49 12.78
N ASP A 121 -0.66 -16.37 12.28
CA ASP A 121 0.20 -15.46 13.04
C ASP A 121 -0.62 -14.45 13.87
N ILE A 122 -1.95 -14.50 13.78
CA ILE A 122 -2.87 -13.58 14.46
C ILE A 122 -3.69 -14.35 15.50
N THR A 123 -3.51 -14.00 16.77
CA THR A 123 -4.36 -14.44 17.88
C THR A 123 -5.19 -13.26 18.37
N TYR A 124 -6.26 -13.54 19.13
CA TYR A 124 -7.03 -12.50 19.79
C TYR A 124 -7.47 -12.91 21.19
N HIS A 125 -7.68 -11.92 22.04
CA HIS A 125 -8.31 -12.07 23.35
C HIS A 125 -9.04 -10.79 23.75
N ILE A 126 -9.88 -10.88 24.79
CA ILE A 126 -10.62 -9.75 25.33
C ILE A 126 -9.94 -9.29 26.62
N GLU A 127 -9.75 -7.98 26.75
CA GLU A 127 -9.26 -7.33 27.97
C GLU A 127 -10.33 -6.41 28.56
N GLU A 128 -10.45 -6.40 29.89
CA GLU A 128 -11.19 -5.38 30.63
C GLU A 128 -10.18 -4.35 31.15
N THR A 129 -10.38 -3.08 30.80
CA THR A 129 -9.53 -1.98 31.26
C THR A 129 -9.88 -1.58 32.69
N SER A 130 -8.97 -0.87 33.37
CA SER A 130 -9.17 -0.44 34.76
C SER A 130 -10.38 0.48 34.99
N ASP A 131 -10.89 1.11 33.93
CA ASP A 131 -12.10 1.93 33.92
C ASP A 131 -13.38 1.14 33.53
N GLY A 132 -13.30 -0.18 33.43
CA GLY A 132 -14.44 -1.07 33.18
C GLY A 132 -14.89 -1.13 31.72
N ARG A 133 -14.08 -0.65 30.76
CA ARG A 133 -14.34 -0.83 29.33
C ARG A 133 -13.79 -2.16 28.85
N TYR A 134 -14.35 -2.66 27.75
CA TYR A 134 -13.87 -3.88 27.11
C TYR A 134 -13.12 -3.55 25.83
N GLN A 135 -12.06 -4.31 25.54
CA GLN A 135 -11.26 -4.19 24.34
C GLN A 135 -11.04 -5.57 23.72
N ILE A 136 -11.09 -5.65 22.39
CA ILE A 136 -10.53 -6.79 21.67
C ILE A 136 -9.08 -6.45 21.30
N VAL A 137 -8.19 -7.37 21.65
CA VAL A 137 -6.76 -7.26 21.38
C VAL A 137 -6.40 -8.34 20.40
N PHE A 138 -5.88 -7.95 19.24
CA PHE A 138 -5.24 -8.86 18.30
C PHE A 138 -3.74 -8.80 18.49
N GLU A 139 -3.12 -9.95 18.72
CA GLU A 139 -1.67 -10.09 18.77
C GLU A 139 -1.19 -10.67 17.45
N VAL A 140 -0.24 -9.98 16.82
CA VAL A 140 0.33 -10.38 15.54
C VAL A 140 1.80 -10.73 15.74
N LEU A 141 2.14 -11.99 15.47
CA LEU A 141 3.50 -12.50 15.54
C LEU A 141 4.25 -12.18 14.23
N PHE A 142 5.43 -11.59 14.36
CA PHE A 142 6.33 -11.31 13.25
C PHE A 142 7.64 -12.07 13.40
N PRO A 143 8.24 -12.52 12.27
CA PRO A 143 9.48 -13.29 12.29
C PRO A 143 10.73 -12.46 12.66
N SER A 144 10.64 -11.13 12.65
CA SER A 144 11.75 -10.23 13.01
C SER A 144 11.22 -8.94 13.63
N SER A 145 12.13 -8.04 14.06
CA SER A 145 11.76 -6.69 14.52
C SER A 145 11.39 -5.72 13.39
N GLY A 146 11.59 -6.12 12.12
CA GLY A 146 11.46 -5.28 10.93
C GLY A 146 10.03 -5.13 10.42
N TYR A 147 9.04 -5.09 11.32
CA TYR A 147 7.63 -4.98 10.93
C TYR A 147 6.95 -3.83 11.68
N MET A 148 5.96 -3.22 11.04
CA MET A 148 5.18 -2.12 11.60
C MET A 148 3.69 -2.32 11.27
N ILE A 149 2.82 -1.81 12.14
CA ILE A 149 1.37 -1.82 11.93
C ILE A 149 0.89 -0.38 12.09
N GLU A 150 0.10 0.09 11.14
CA GLU A 150 -0.61 1.36 11.19
C GLU A 150 -2.11 1.07 11.25
N TYR A 151 -2.81 1.62 12.24
CA TYR A 151 -4.24 1.43 12.41
C TYR A 151 -4.85 2.55 13.26
N THR A 152 -6.18 2.64 13.22
CA THR A 152 -6.99 3.52 14.07
C THR A 152 -8.02 2.68 14.82
N ASP A 153 -8.53 3.18 15.95
CA ASP A 153 -9.63 2.54 16.71
C ASP A 153 -11.02 2.89 16.16
N GLU A 154 -11.09 3.31 14.89
CA GLU A 154 -12.36 3.69 14.27
C GLU A 154 -13.08 2.44 13.74
N LEU A 155 -14.25 2.16 14.30
CA LEU A 155 -15.06 0.99 13.95
C LEU A 155 -16.35 1.38 13.25
N ALA A 156 -16.67 0.69 12.16
CA ALA A 156 -18.02 0.61 11.65
C ALA A 156 -18.81 -0.40 12.50
N VAL A 157 -20.03 0.00 12.90
CA VAL A 157 -20.90 -0.80 13.76
C VAL A 157 -22.19 -1.13 13.01
N ALA A 158 -22.58 -2.40 13.02
CA ALA A 158 -23.90 -2.85 12.59
C ALA A 158 -24.58 -3.63 13.72
N LEU A 159 -25.87 -3.37 13.93
CA LEU A 159 -26.67 -4.06 14.92
C LEU A 159 -27.55 -5.10 14.24
N GLY A 160 -27.54 -6.31 14.78
CA GLY A 160 -28.41 -7.40 14.38
C GLY A 160 -29.25 -7.90 15.56
N THR A 161 -30.25 -8.71 15.23
CA THR A 161 -31.06 -9.42 16.23
C THR A 161 -30.84 -10.91 16.05
N LEU A 162 -30.45 -11.58 17.14
CA LEU A 162 -30.28 -13.03 17.21
C LEU A 162 -31.65 -13.73 17.28
N PRO A 163 -31.75 -15.03 16.94
CA PRO A 163 -33.01 -15.77 16.99
C PRO A 163 -33.69 -15.81 18.37
N ASP A 164 -32.92 -15.65 19.45
CA ASP A 164 -33.41 -15.58 20.83
C ASP A 164 -33.90 -14.17 21.23
N GLY A 165 -33.86 -13.21 20.30
CA GLY A 165 -34.20 -11.81 20.55
C GLY A 165 -33.06 -10.96 21.11
N GLY A 166 -31.87 -11.55 21.33
CA GLY A 166 -30.68 -10.82 21.77
C GLY A 166 -30.10 -9.90 20.70
N THR A 167 -29.33 -8.91 21.11
CA THR A 167 -28.60 -8.03 20.19
C THR A 167 -27.28 -8.68 19.78
N LEU A 168 -26.99 -8.65 18.47
CA LEU A 168 -25.67 -8.93 17.91
C LEU A 168 -25.01 -7.61 17.51
N ILE A 169 -23.76 -7.41 17.91
CA ILE A 169 -22.98 -6.23 17.54
C ILE A 169 -21.88 -6.67 16.57
N SER A 170 -22.01 -6.28 15.31
CA SER A 170 -21.03 -6.55 14.28
C SER A 170 -20.11 -5.36 14.09
N LEU A 171 -18.80 -5.61 14.17
CA LEU A 171 -17.75 -4.59 14.13
C LEU A 171 -16.77 -4.89 13.00
N ARG A 172 -16.25 -3.84 12.38
CA ARG A 172 -15.05 -3.90 11.53
C ARG A 172 -14.33 -2.56 11.56
N PRO A 173 -13.00 -2.50 11.39
CA PRO A 173 -12.31 -1.23 11.23
C PRO A 173 -12.85 -0.46 10.01
N ILE A 174 -13.05 0.85 10.15
CA ILE A 174 -13.39 1.73 9.01
C ILE A 174 -12.22 1.72 8.02
N ASN A 175 -11.02 1.90 8.55
CA ASN A 175 -9.77 1.70 7.84
C ASN A 175 -9.08 0.47 8.42
N GLY A 176 -8.95 -0.58 7.61
CA GLY A 176 -8.25 -1.81 8.01
C GLY A 176 -6.79 -1.52 8.38
N PRO A 177 -6.18 -2.29 9.30
CA PRO A 177 -4.78 -2.12 9.65
C PRO A 177 -3.88 -2.36 8.42
N ILE A 178 -2.88 -1.51 8.26
CA ILE A 178 -1.85 -1.64 7.23
C ILE A 178 -0.59 -2.20 7.87
N PHE A 179 -0.01 -3.21 7.26
CA PHE A 179 1.19 -3.86 7.75
C PHE A 179 2.35 -3.56 6.82
N TRP A 180 3.49 -3.23 7.40
CA TRP A 180 4.70 -2.90 6.67
C TRP A 180 5.82 -3.84 7.07
N LYS A 181 6.62 -4.25 6.08
CA LYS A 181 7.86 -5.01 6.26
C LYS A 181 9.04 -4.16 5.80
N TYR A 182 10.02 -4.01 6.68
CA TYR A 182 11.30 -3.39 6.40
C TYR A 182 12.21 -4.40 5.68
N LEU A 183 12.70 -4.04 4.50
CA LEU A 183 13.64 -4.83 3.71
C LEU A 183 15.11 -4.61 4.13
N GLY A 184 15.37 -3.60 4.95
CA GLY A 184 16.70 -3.33 5.49
C GLY A 184 17.09 -4.22 6.68
N PRO A 185 18.27 -3.97 7.26
CA PRO A 185 18.73 -4.71 8.43
C PRO A 185 17.73 -4.61 9.59
N SER A 186 17.32 -5.76 10.13
CA SER A 186 16.45 -5.86 11.31
C SER A 186 16.95 -6.97 12.23
N LEU A 187 16.58 -6.91 13.52
CA LEU A 187 16.93 -7.96 14.46
C LEU A 187 16.14 -9.22 14.12
N THR A 188 16.82 -10.35 14.01
CA THR A 188 16.25 -11.66 13.69
C THR A 188 15.56 -12.32 14.91
N VAL A 189 14.97 -11.51 15.77
CA VAL A 189 14.18 -11.94 16.92
C VAL A 189 12.70 -11.77 16.61
N MET A 190 11.91 -12.79 16.89
CA MET A 190 10.46 -12.70 16.70
C MET A 190 9.89 -11.60 17.60
N THR A 191 8.92 -10.86 17.08
CA THR A 191 8.25 -9.79 17.82
C THR A 191 6.75 -9.93 17.73
N THR A 192 6.05 -9.57 18.81
CA THR A 192 4.58 -9.52 18.84
C THR A 192 4.15 -8.05 18.89
N LYS A 193 3.17 -7.66 18.07
CA LYS A 193 2.55 -6.34 18.13
C LYS A 193 1.06 -6.46 18.35
N ARG A 194 0.47 -5.45 18.98
CA ARG A 194 -0.93 -5.43 19.40
C ARG A 194 -1.74 -4.46 18.54
N ILE A 195 -2.89 -4.90 18.08
CA ILE A 195 -3.94 -4.07 17.50
C ILE A 195 -5.11 -4.10 18.47
N VAL A 196 -5.52 -2.95 18.97
CA VAL A 196 -6.49 -2.86 20.07
C VAL A 196 -7.69 -2.06 19.60
N TYR A 197 -8.89 -2.64 19.76
CA TYR A 197 -10.14 -1.97 19.45
C TYR A 197 -11.04 -1.88 20.66
N THR A 198 -11.59 -0.68 20.92
CA THR A 198 -12.50 -0.43 22.03
C THR A 198 -13.89 -0.96 21.69
N LEU A 199 -14.49 -1.71 22.62
CA LEU A 199 -15.82 -2.30 22.48
C LEU A 199 -16.87 -1.48 23.23
N SER A 200 -18.12 -1.59 22.77
CA SER A 200 -19.25 -0.83 23.31
C SER A 200 -19.78 -1.33 24.68
N GLY A 201 -19.27 -2.45 25.20
CA GLY A 201 -19.70 -3.02 26.47
C GLY A 201 -19.78 -4.55 26.45
N LYS A 202 -20.63 -5.11 27.32
CA LYS A 202 -20.98 -6.54 27.33
C LYS A 202 -21.97 -6.86 26.22
N GLY A 203 -21.91 -8.07 25.68
CA GLY A 203 -22.80 -8.49 24.60
C GLY A 203 -22.23 -9.57 23.69
N ASN A 204 -23.01 -9.91 22.66
CA ASN A 204 -22.60 -10.85 21.61
C ASN A 204 -22.00 -10.06 20.44
N TYR A 205 -20.79 -10.44 20.04
CA TYR A 205 -20.02 -9.73 19.04
C TYR A 205 -19.64 -10.63 17.87
N THR A 206 -19.66 -10.04 16.67
CA THR A 206 -18.89 -10.49 15.51
C THR A 206 -17.90 -9.39 15.13
N PHE A 207 -16.64 -9.71 14.93
CA PHE A 207 -15.62 -8.74 14.53
C PHE A 207 -14.93 -9.21 13.26
N GLU A 208 -14.89 -8.38 12.22
CA GLU A 208 -14.13 -8.66 10.99
C GLU A 208 -12.77 -7.97 11.05
N LEU A 209 -11.69 -8.75 10.94
CA LEU A 209 -10.34 -8.23 10.76
C LEU A 209 -9.69 -8.95 9.58
N LEU A 210 -9.21 -8.19 8.58
CA LEU A 210 -8.53 -8.72 7.39
C LEU A 210 -9.33 -9.84 6.69
N GLY A 211 -10.65 -9.66 6.57
CA GLY A 211 -11.55 -10.64 5.95
C GLY A 211 -11.84 -11.89 6.78
N THR A 212 -11.34 -11.97 8.02
CA THR A 212 -11.65 -13.05 8.97
C THR A 212 -12.64 -12.56 10.01
N TRP A 213 -13.71 -13.35 10.24
CA TRP A 213 -14.70 -13.10 11.27
C TRP A 213 -14.37 -13.82 12.58
N TYR A 214 -14.45 -13.08 13.68
CA TYR A 214 -14.20 -13.52 15.05
C TYR A 214 -15.48 -13.35 15.86
N ASN A 215 -15.95 -14.42 16.50
CA ASN A 215 -17.18 -14.41 17.28
C ASN A 215 -16.85 -14.56 18.76
N PHE A 216 -17.43 -13.73 19.61
CA PHE A 216 -17.19 -13.79 21.05
C PHE A 216 -18.34 -13.14 21.83
N THR A 217 -18.41 -13.47 23.12
CA THR A 217 -19.38 -12.93 24.06
C THR A 217 -18.64 -12.43 25.29
N ILE A 218 -19.06 -11.27 25.80
CA ILE A 218 -18.53 -10.61 27.00
C ILE A 218 -19.64 -10.45 28.02
#